data_AF-A0A9P5T6L9-F1
#
_entry.id   AF-A0A9P5T6L9-F1
#
_cell.length_a   1.000
_cell.length_b   1.000
_cell.length_c   1.000
_cell.angle_alpha   90.00
_cell.angle_beta   90.00
_cell.angle_gamma   90.00
#
_symmetry.space_group_name_H-M   'P 1'
#
loop_
_entity.id
_entity.type
_entity.pdbx_description
1 polymer ?
#
loop_
_entity_poly.entity_id
_entity_poly.type
_entity_poly.pdbx_seq_one_letter_code
_entity_poly.pdbx_strand_id
1 'polypeptide(L)'
;MKKLAIVLIEDSEPGKASTVEYMPGDTIAGHVTFNTSSSLKYTCIKIHFVGLISTKIAKEHDDIYVLNQQVVLLGNPTNAEEFTLQDGKHSWPFEFVVPMHQIPSSGKYRHGTVKYNLTATVSSKGFLGSMQDTKTNLVLQLKNLVNCAIAPYADPITNTGSGNIKPDTNKPKNLATATVKLPHSAFMRGQQVNITIDLTHPRHIQRDPGCWILLQRKESYYAGKESREYNHVVTTVAEALRIDSGTNTGKIHAILSIPEDAHPSMTTTRIVSIEYNLYLLFDMRPRTGFMERRSRRTVNKKLRTKILDSPGGFEMTIPIVIGTISDIEHRHRSSPLVLSSSSREASGAIASLTASASQLSISHGSPSSFHSATLDASPRSTPSSPGTWRGQPGSSPFISSSQYIPTTQYMPMTPLRPGGTSGHITVPAPYGRKLSEPGYHTLRILRNKE
;
A
#
# COMPACT_ATOMS: atom_id res chain seq x y z
N MET A 1 -20.19 37.32 -13.44
CA MET A 1 -19.82 36.19 -12.57
C MET A 1 -19.08 35.16 -13.40
N LYS A 2 -17.95 34.62 -12.91
CA LYS A 2 -17.20 33.54 -13.55
C LYS A 2 -17.47 32.25 -12.76
N LYS A 3 -17.92 31.18 -13.41
CA LYS A 3 -18.15 29.87 -12.77
C LYS A 3 -17.47 28.77 -13.58
N LEU A 4 -16.46 28.15 -12.97
CA LEU A 4 -15.74 26.99 -13.53
C LEU A 4 -16.18 25.73 -12.78
N ALA A 5 -16.55 24.68 -13.52
CA ALA A 5 -16.94 23.40 -12.94
C ALA A 5 -16.43 22.23 -13.79
N ILE A 6 -16.15 21.10 -13.12
CA ILE A 6 -15.87 19.81 -13.75
C ILE A 6 -17.14 18.98 -13.62
N VAL A 7 -17.63 18.45 -14.72
CA VAL A 7 -18.83 17.58 -14.77
C VAL A 7 -18.38 16.25 -15.34
N LEU A 8 -18.43 15.19 -14.54
CA LEU A 8 -18.13 13.84 -15.03
C LEU A 8 -19.29 13.33 -15.90
N ILE A 9 -18.96 12.54 -16.91
CA ILE A 9 -19.96 11.71 -17.59
C ILE A 9 -20.14 10.50 -16.67
N GLU A 10 -21.16 10.55 -15.81
CA GLU A 10 -21.52 9.39 -14.99
C GLU A 10 -22.39 8.45 -15.83
N ASP A 11 -22.06 7.16 -15.86
CA ASP A 11 -22.95 6.10 -16.37
C ASP A 11 -24.09 5.77 -15.38
N SER A 12 -24.29 6.60 -14.34
CA SER A 12 -25.22 6.35 -13.25
C SER A 12 -26.63 6.87 -13.59
N GLU A 13 -27.66 6.11 -13.23
CA GLU A 13 -29.04 6.54 -13.44
C GLU A 13 -29.35 7.84 -12.67
N PRO A 14 -30.09 8.79 -13.28
CA PRO A 14 -30.40 10.06 -12.65
C PRO A 14 -31.18 9.86 -11.35
N GLY A 15 -30.58 10.22 -10.21
CA GLY A 15 -31.25 10.24 -8.90
C GLY A 15 -30.53 9.52 -7.77
N LYS A 16 -29.43 8.80 -8.03
CA LYS A 16 -28.61 8.18 -6.99
C LYS A 16 -27.26 8.88 -6.88
N ALA A 17 -26.99 9.51 -5.74
CA ALA A 17 -25.64 10.01 -5.42
C ALA A 17 -24.70 8.83 -5.22
N SER A 18 -24.22 8.22 -6.31
CA SER A 18 -23.17 7.21 -6.24
C SER A 18 -21.83 7.91 -6.21
N THR A 19 -21.09 7.74 -5.12
CA THR A 19 -19.65 8.00 -5.14
C THR A 19 -19.03 7.00 -6.11
N VAL A 20 -18.83 7.40 -7.36
CA VAL A 20 -18.22 6.53 -8.38
C VAL A 20 -16.80 6.21 -7.95
N GLU A 21 -16.52 4.92 -7.79
CA GLU A 21 -15.19 4.40 -7.52
C GLU A 21 -14.55 3.93 -8.82
N TYR A 22 -13.36 4.44 -9.08
CA TYR A 22 -12.53 4.11 -10.23
C TYR A 22 -11.45 3.10 -9.86
N MET A 23 -11.06 2.27 -10.81
CA MET A 23 -10.04 1.24 -10.69
C MET A 23 -9.00 1.40 -11.80
N PRO A 24 -7.80 0.80 -11.64
CA PRO A 24 -6.83 0.66 -12.73
C PRO A 24 -7.49 0.19 -14.03
N GLY A 25 -7.25 0.93 -15.11
CA GLY A 25 -7.86 0.69 -16.42
C GLY A 25 -9.16 1.42 -16.69
N ASP A 26 -9.86 1.93 -15.67
CA ASP A 26 -11.08 2.70 -15.87
C ASP A 26 -10.78 4.01 -16.61
N THR A 27 -11.73 4.43 -17.44
CA THR A 27 -11.71 5.73 -18.11
C THR A 27 -12.52 6.75 -17.30
N ILE A 28 -11.89 7.88 -17.00
CA ILE A 28 -12.54 9.05 -16.38
C ILE A 28 -12.76 10.08 -17.48
N ALA A 29 -14.01 10.21 -17.93
CA ALA A 29 -14.41 11.17 -18.95
C ALA A 29 -15.38 12.22 -18.39
N GLY A 30 -15.38 13.40 -18.99
CA GLY A 30 -16.20 14.50 -18.51
C GLY A 30 -16.10 15.74 -19.38
N HIS A 31 -16.67 16.83 -18.86
CA HIS A 31 -16.58 18.16 -19.43
C HIS A 31 -16.08 19.17 -18.40
N VAL A 32 -15.19 20.06 -18.82
CA VAL A 32 -14.93 21.31 -18.11
C VAL A 32 -15.91 22.35 -18.63
N THR A 33 -16.74 22.88 -17.73
CA THR A 33 -17.71 23.93 -18.06
C THR A 33 -17.28 25.26 -17.49
N PHE A 34 -17.39 26.32 -18.29
CA PHE A 34 -17.06 27.66 -17.87
C PHE A 34 -18.15 28.63 -18.31
N ASN A 35 -18.78 29.28 -17.33
CA ASN A 35 -19.79 30.31 -17.56
C ASN A 35 -19.20 31.67 -17.22
N THR A 36 -19.18 32.59 -18.18
CA THR A 36 -18.70 33.95 -18.02
C THR A 36 -19.76 34.95 -18.48
N SER A 37 -19.99 36.00 -17.69
CA SER A 37 -20.96 37.05 -18.01
C SER A 37 -20.41 38.18 -18.90
N SER A 38 -19.16 38.04 -19.35
CA SER A 38 -18.47 38.99 -20.22
C SER A 38 -17.37 38.28 -20.98
N SER A 39 -16.91 38.87 -22.08
CA SER A 39 -15.73 38.36 -22.78
C SER A 39 -14.51 38.30 -21.84
N LEU A 40 -13.76 37.21 -21.88
CA LEU A 40 -12.59 36.98 -21.06
C LEU A 40 -11.37 36.70 -21.94
N LYS A 41 -10.30 37.46 -21.73
CA LYS A 41 -8.99 37.10 -22.28
C LYS A 41 -8.38 35.95 -21.49
N TYR A 42 -7.93 34.90 -22.17
CA TYR A 42 -7.30 33.74 -21.56
C TYR A 42 -6.05 33.32 -22.35
N THR A 43 -5.14 32.61 -21.70
CA THR A 43 -3.95 32.03 -22.34
C THR A 43 -4.08 30.52 -22.49
N CYS A 44 -4.63 29.86 -21.46
CA CYS A 44 -4.78 28.41 -21.44
C CYS A 44 -5.98 27.97 -20.61
N ILE A 45 -6.68 26.96 -21.11
CA ILE A 45 -7.66 26.18 -20.37
C ILE A 45 -7.15 24.74 -20.35
N LYS A 46 -6.99 24.18 -19.16
CA LYS A 46 -6.44 22.84 -18.99
C LYS A 46 -7.11 22.11 -17.83
N ILE A 47 -7.03 20.79 -17.87
CA ILE A 47 -7.42 19.92 -16.78
C ILE A 47 -6.25 19.02 -16.39
N HIS A 48 -6.07 18.84 -15.10
CA HIS A 48 -4.93 18.14 -14.51
C HIS A 48 -5.43 17.05 -13.58
N PHE A 49 -5.00 15.82 -13.79
CA PHE A 49 -5.32 14.66 -12.98
C PHE A 49 -4.12 14.24 -12.15
N VAL A 50 -4.23 14.44 -10.84
CA VAL A 50 -3.15 14.26 -9.87
C VAL A 50 -3.54 13.23 -8.83
N GLY A 51 -2.66 12.26 -8.61
CA GLY A 51 -2.69 11.35 -7.47
C GLY A 51 -1.53 11.65 -6.55
N LEU A 52 -1.82 12.00 -5.30
CA LEU A 52 -0.86 12.40 -4.29
C LEU A 52 -0.98 11.50 -3.06
N ILE A 53 0.16 10.98 -2.62
CA ILE A 53 0.32 10.41 -1.28
C ILE A 53 1.04 11.45 -0.44
N SER A 54 0.46 11.81 0.69
CA SER A 54 1.06 12.71 1.66
C SER A 54 1.28 11.98 2.97
N THR A 55 2.41 12.18 3.62
CA THR A 55 2.67 11.73 5.00
C THR A 55 3.12 12.87 5.88
N LYS A 56 2.77 12.79 7.16
CA LYS A 56 3.19 13.77 8.16
C LYS A 56 3.55 13.06 9.46
N ILE A 57 4.81 13.18 9.87
CA ILE A 57 5.33 12.57 11.10
C ILE A 57 6.04 13.65 11.90
N ALA A 58 5.54 13.94 13.10
CA ALA A 58 6.02 15.04 13.92
C ALA A 58 6.04 16.38 13.14
N LYS A 59 7.23 16.91 12.84
CA LYS A 59 7.42 18.16 12.08
C LYS A 59 7.77 17.92 10.61
N GLU A 60 8.06 16.68 10.22
CA GLU A 60 8.39 16.33 8.85
C GLU A 60 7.12 16.05 8.03
N HIS A 61 7.20 16.35 6.74
CA HIS A 61 6.14 16.16 5.77
C HIS A 61 6.75 15.69 4.45
N ASP A 62 6.12 14.71 3.81
CA ASP A 62 6.56 14.22 2.51
C ASP A 62 5.37 13.97 1.59
N ASP A 63 5.58 14.20 0.30
CA ASP A 63 4.56 14.19 -0.73
C ASP A 63 5.11 13.44 -1.96
N ILE A 64 4.40 12.42 -2.41
CA ILE A 64 4.75 11.63 -3.59
C ILE A 64 3.59 11.62 -4.57
N TYR A 65 3.87 12.08 -5.79
CA TYR A 65 2.97 11.92 -6.92
C TYR A 65 3.00 10.48 -7.41
N VAL A 66 1.85 9.80 -7.38
CA VAL A 66 1.64 8.50 -8.01
C VAL A 66 0.94 8.60 -9.35
N LEU A 67 0.35 9.77 -9.63
CA LEU A 67 -0.29 10.07 -10.90
C LEU A 67 -0.17 11.56 -11.19
N ASN A 68 0.14 11.91 -12.44
CA ASN A 68 0.34 13.29 -12.87
C ASN A 68 0.10 13.40 -14.39
N GLN A 69 -1.16 13.43 -14.80
CA GLN A 69 -1.57 13.52 -16.21
C GLN A 69 -2.24 14.87 -16.47
N GLN A 70 -1.95 15.54 -17.58
CA GLN A 70 -2.53 16.84 -17.91
C GLN A 70 -3.02 16.88 -19.36
N VAL A 71 -4.16 17.50 -19.60
CA VAL A 71 -4.68 17.79 -20.95
C VAL A 71 -4.91 19.29 -21.08
N VAL A 72 -4.40 19.87 -22.16
CA VAL A 72 -4.73 21.24 -22.58
C VAL A 72 -5.99 21.17 -23.42
N LEU A 73 -7.05 21.81 -22.95
CA LEU A 73 -8.35 21.82 -23.61
C LEU A 73 -8.44 22.93 -24.65
N LEU A 74 -7.80 24.08 -24.36
CA LEU A 74 -7.74 25.22 -25.26
C LEU A 74 -6.54 26.13 -24.95
N GLY A 75 -6.02 26.79 -25.99
CA GLY A 75 -4.88 27.70 -25.88
C GLY A 75 -3.55 26.98 -25.70
N ASN A 76 -2.56 27.66 -25.13
CA ASN A 76 -1.21 27.13 -24.97
C ASN A 76 -0.61 27.51 -23.60
N PRO A 77 -0.18 26.55 -22.76
CA PRO A 77 0.39 26.85 -21.45
C PRO A 77 1.81 27.45 -21.50
N THR A 78 2.54 27.32 -22.62
CA THR A 78 3.92 27.80 -22.75
C THR A 78 4.04 29.12 -23.50
N ASN A 79 3.01 29.51 -24.25
CA ASN A 79 2.98 30.76 -24.98
C ASN A 79 2.19 31.83 -24.22
N ALA A 80 2.62 33.08 -24.32
CA ALA A 80 1.92 34.24 -23.74
C ALA A 80 0.81 34.80 -24.65
N GLU A 81 0.48 34.06 -25.71
CA GLU A 81 -0.57 34.40 -26.67
C GLU A 81 -1.93 34.48 -25.96
N GLU A 82 -2.63 35.58 -26.22
CA GLU A 82 -3.93 35.86 -25.64
C GLU A 82 -5.03 35.50 -26.62
N PHE A 83 -5.94 34.66 -26.15
CA PHE A 83 -7.18 34.36 -26.83
C PHE A 83 -8.33 35.10 -26.13
N THR A 84 -9.41 35.35 -26.86
CA THR A 84 -10.63 35.94 -26.28
C THR A 84 -11.74 34.91 -26.28
N LEU A 85 -12.25 34.60 -25.10
CA LEU A 85 -13.44 33.78 -24.91
C LEU A 85 -14.64 34.71 -24.82
N GLN A 86 -15.66 34.50 -25.67
CA GLN A 86 -16.88 35.31 -25.63
C GLN A 86 -17.68 35.06 -24.34
N ASP A 87 -18.61 35.97 -24.04
CA ASP A 87 -19.55 35.76 -22.95
C ASP A 87 -20.45 34.54 -23.24
N GLY A 88 -20.96 33.91 -22.18
CA GLY A 88 -21.84 32.74 -22.26
C GLY A 88 -21.25 31.48 -21.64
N LYS A 89 -21.80 30.34 -22.07
CA LYS A 89 -21.49 29.01 -21.55
C LYS A 89 -20.58 28.25 -22.51
N HIS A 90 -19.46 27.79 -21.99
CA HIS A 90 -18.47 27.02 -22.74
C HIS A 90 -18.29 25.65 -22.10
N SER A 91 -17.99 24.65 -22.92
CA SER A 91 -17.82 23.27 -22.48
C SER A 91 -16.75 22.59 -23.32
N TRP A 92 -15.80 21.91 -22.66
CA TRP A 92 -14.73 21.17 -23.33
C TRP A 92 -14.66 19.75 -22.77
N PRO A 93 -14.71 18.72 -23.63
CA PRO A 93 -14.61 17.34 -23.19
C PRO A 93 -13.18 17.03 -22.74
N PHE A 94 -13.04 16.10 -21.80
CA PHE A 94 -11.77 15.54 -21.41
C PHE A 94 -11.91 14.03 -21.13
N GLU A 95 -10.78 13.34 -21.20
CA GLU A 95 -10.68 11.91 -20.92
C GLU A 95 -9.32 11.61 -20.31
N PHE A 96 -9.30 10.77 -19.27
CA PHE A 96 -8.11 10.20 -18.66
C PHE A 96 -8.30 8.71 -18.47
N VAL A 97 -7.23 7.92 -18.65
CA VAL A 97 -7.23 6.49 -18.31
C VAL A 97 -6.42 6.29 -17.03
N VAL A 98 -7.02 5.61 -16.05
CA VAL A 98 -6.34 5.26 -14.80
C VAL A 98 -5.25 4.22 -15.11
N PRO A 99 -3.98 4.46 -14.75
CA PRO A 99 -2.92 3.49 -15.02
C PRO A 99 -3.18 2.11 -14.41
N MET A 100 -2.80 1.05 -15.14
CA MET A 100 -3.00 -0.35 -14.74
C MET A 100 -2.19 -0.78 -13.50
N HIS A 101 -1.14 -0.04 -13.14
CA HIS A 101 -0.21 -0.44 -12.08
C HIS A 101 0.06 0.72 -11.11
N GLN A 102 0.37 0.38 -9.85
CA GLN A 102 0.90 1.30 -8.83
C GLN A 102 -0.04 2.44 -8.38
N ILE A 103 -1.35 2.24 -8.48
CA ILE A 103 -2.35 3.19 -7.98
C ILE A 103 -2.81 2.74 -6.58
N PRO A 104 -2.32 3.34 -5.49
CA PRO A 104 -2.83 3.05 -4.15
C PRO A 104 -4.30 3.47 -4.01
N SER A 105 -5.04 2.75 -3.17
CA SER A 105 -6.43 3.13 -2.86
C SER A 105 -6.49 4.47 -2.14
N SER A 106 -7.43 5.32 -2.56
CA SER A 106 -7.83 6.54 -1.85
C SER A 106 -8.13 6.23 -0.39
N GLY A 107 -7.64 7.06 0.52
CA GLY A 107 -7.84 6.81 1.94
C GLY A 107 -7.17 7.80 2.86
N LYS A 108 -7.65 7.82 4.11
CA LYS A 108 -6.97 8.48 5.22
C LYS A 108 -6.43 7.41 6.15
N TYR A 109 -5.14 7.50 6.41
CA TYR A 109 -4.37 6.62 7.28
C TYR A 109 -3.83 7.44 8.45
N ARG A 110 -3.22 6.76 9.43
CA ARG A 110 -2.83 7.41 10.70
C ARG A 110 -1.92 8.61 10.51
N HIS A 111 -0.91 8.47 9.65
CA HIS A 111 0.07 9.53 9.34
C HIS A 111 0.17 9.82 7.85
N GLY A 112 -0.83 9.43 7.07
CA GLY A 112 -0.81 9.67 5.63
C GLY A 112 -2.17 9.70 4.98
N THR A 113 -2.23 10.25 3.77
CA THR A 113 -3.44 10.30 2.96
C THR A 113 -3.10 10.01 1.51
N VAL A 114 -3.97 9.28 0.83
CA VAL A 114 -3.92 9.07 -0.62
C VAL A 114 -5.13 9.80 -1.21
N LYS A 115 -4.88 10.74 -2.11
CA LYS A 115 -5.93 11.57 -2.74
C LYS A 115 -5.71 11.68 -4.23
N TYR A 116 -6.81 11.65 -4.98
CA TYR A 116 -6.81 11.88 -6.41
C TYR A 116 -7.71 13.06 -6.73
N ASN A 117 -7.21 14.02 -7.50
CA ASN A 117 -7.90 15.25 -7.83
C ASN A 117 -7.87 15.52 -9.33
N LEU A 118 -9.01 15.90 -9.89
CA LEU A 118 -9.08 16.63 -11.15
C LEU A 118 -9.11 18.13 -10.84
N THR A 119 -8.18 18.87 -11.43
CA THR A 119 -8.10 20.32 -11.30
C THR A 119 -8.24 20.95 -12.68
N ALA A 120 -9.36 21.64 -12.92
CA ALA A 120 -9.52 22.47 -14.10
C ALA A 120 -9.01 23.88 -13.80
N THR A 121 -8.22 24.43 -14.71
CA THR A 121 -7.61 25.76 -14.59
C THR A 121 -7.87 26.56 -15.85
N VAL A 122 -8.38 27.78 -15.68
CA VAL A 122 -8.42 28.83 -16.71
C VAL A 122 -7.41 29.89 -16.31
N SER A 123 -6.35 30.01 -17.09
CA SER A 123 -5.33 31.04 -16.92
C SER A 123 -5.65 32.25 -17.79
N SER A 124 -5.66 33.43 -17.18
CA SER A 124 -6.02 34.70 -17.81
C SER A 124 -5.06 35.81 -17.38
N LYS A 125 -4.89 36.88 -18.16
CA LYS A 125 -4.20 38.07 -17.68
C LYS A 125 -5.17 38.95 -16.91
N GLY A 126 -4.82 39.28 -15.68
CA GLY A 126 -5.54 40.21 -14.82
C GLY A 126 -5.36 41.66 -15.29
N PHE A 127 -6.12 42.56 -14.68
CA PHE A 127 -6.10 43.99 -15.02
C PHE A 127 -4.71 44.64 -14.87
N LEU A 128 -3.90 44.21 -13.90
CA LEU A 128 -2.52 44.66 -13.70
C LEU A 128 -1.48 43.89 -14.54
N GLY A 129 -1.93 43.12 -15.53
CA GLY A 129 -1.04 42.30 -16.37
C GLY A 129 -0.50 41.03 -15.70
N SER A 130 -0.74 40.82 -14.40
CA SER A 130 -0.39 39.58 -13.70
C SER A 130 -1.28 38.42 -14.15
N MET A 131 -0.70 37.23 -14.25
CA MET A 131 -1.45 36.02 -14.58
C MET A 131 -2.36 35.62 -13.42
N GLN A 132 -3.64 35.44 -13.70
CA GLN A 132 -4.67 34.99 -12.77
C GLN A 132 -5.22 33.64 -13.21
N ASP A 133 -5.18 32.69 -12.29
CA ASP A 133 -5.77 31.37 -12.47
C ASP A 133 -7.14 31.30 -11.77
N THR A 134 -8.17 30.94 -12.52
CA THR A 134 -9.42 30.44 -11.94
C THR A 134 -9.35 28.92 -11.89
N LYS A 135 -9.49 28.33 -10.70
CA LYS A 135 -9.37 26.88 -10.49
C LYS A 135 -10.62 26.30 -9.87
N THR A 136 -10.92 25.05 -10.22
CA THR A 136 -11.90 24.21 -9.52
C THR A 136 -11.34 22.80 -9.38
N ASN A 137 -11.70 22.11 -8.31
CA ASN A 137 -11.18 20.79 -7.98
C ASN A 137 -12.31 19.80 -7.78
N LEU A 138 -12.11 18.57 -8.25
CA LEU A 138 -12.98 17.44 -8.00
C LEU A 138 -12.15 16.27 -7.46
N VAL A 139 -12.52 15.77 -6.27
CA VAL A 139 -11.84 14.63 -5.64
C VAL A 139 -12.43 13.34 -6.19
N LEU A 140 -11.57 12.42 -6.62
CA LEU A 140 -11.97 11.09 -7.09
C LEU A 140 -11.64 10.00 -6.07
N GLN A 141 -12.46 8.96 -6.04
CA GLN A 141 -12.19 7.75 -5.27
C GLN A 141 -11.61 6.69 -6.19
N LEU A 142 -10.33 6.36 -6.01
CA LEU A 142 -9.68 5.27 -6.73
C LEU A 142 -9.41 4.11 -5.77
N LYS A 143 -9.58 2.89 -6.26
CA LYS A 143 -9.21 1.66 -5.55
C LYS A 143 -8.08 0.98 -6.30
N ASN A 144 -7.04 0.57 -5.58
CA ASN A 144 -6.05 -0.34 -6.13
C ASN A 144 -6.74 -1.62 -6.61
N LEU A 145 -6.23 -2.24 -7.67
CA LEU A 145 -6.72 -3.52 -8.18
C LEU A 145 -5.86 -4.64 -7.57
N VAL A 146 -6.42 -5.31 -6.56
CA VAL A 146 -5.84 -6.55 -6.03
C VAL A 146 -6.92 -7.61 -6.13
N ASN A 147 -6.90 -8.35 -7.24
CA ASN A 147 -7.82 -9.44 -7.49
C ASN A 147 -7.32 -10.71 -6.78
N CYS A 148 -8.05 -11.16 -5.77
CA CYS A 148 -7.70 -12.36 -5.00
C CYS A 148 -7.84 -13.68 -5.77
N ALA A 149 -8.53 -13.68 -6.92
CA ALA A 149 -8.87 -14.87 -7.68
C ALA A 149 -7.90 -15.18 -8.83
N ILE A 150 -6.88 -14.35 -9.05
CA ILE A 150 -5.85 -14.59 -10.07
C ILE A 150 -4.50 -14.95 -9.44
N ALA A 151 -3.64 -15.65 -10.18
CA ALA A 151 -2.27 -15.90 -9.76
C ALA A 151 -1.48 -14.58 -9.59
N PRO A 152 -0.54 -14.51 -8.63
CA PRO A 152 -0.15 -15.57 -7.70
C PRO A 152 -1.04 -15.64 -6.44
N TYR A 153 -2.11 -14.83 -6.38
CA TYR A 153 -2.91 -14.69 -5.17
C TYR A 153 -3.81 -15.88 -4.91
N ALA A 154 -4.39 -16.46 -5.95
CA ALA A 154 -5.26 -17.63 -5.88
C ALA A 154 -4.52 -18.94 -5.61
N ASP A 155 -3.19 -18.96 -5.76
CA ASP A 155 -2.42 -20.19 -5.62
C ASP A 155 -2.32 -20.60 -4.14
N PRO A 156 -2.51 -21.89 -3.81
CA PRO A 156 -2.35 -22.39 -2.46
C PRO A 156 -0.94 -22.16 -1.92
N ILE A 157 -0.84 -21.76 -0.65
CA ILE A 157 0.44 -21.55 0.02
C ILE A 157 0.68 -22.59 1.12
N THR A 158 1.91 -23.06 1.21
CA THR A 158 2.35 -24.04 2.22
C THR A 158 3.66 -23.59 2.85
N ASN A 159 3.68 -23.42 4.17
CA ASN A 159 4.84 -22.98 4.93
C ASN A 159 5.11 -23.97 6.07
N THR A 160 6.38 -24.34 6.26
CA THR A 160 6.79 -25.26 7.32
C THR A 160 7.72 -24.57 8.31
N GLY A 161 7.39 -24.67 9.60
CA GLY A 161 8.21 -24.20 10.71
C GLY A 161 8.52 -25.33 11.69
N SER A 162 9.52 -25.15 12.55
CA SER A 162 9.88 -26.15 13.56
C SER A 162 10.47 -25.54 14.81
N GLY A 163 10.31 -26.21 15.95
CA GLY A 163 10.92 -25.87 17.23
C GLY A 163 11.56 -27.07 17.91
N ASN A 164 12.63 -26.81 18.66
CA ASN A 164 13.34 -27.86 19.41
C ASN A 164 12.58 -28.24 20.68
N ILE A 165 12.30 -29.54 20.87
CA ILE A 165 11.66 -30.06 22.10
C ILE A 165 12.64 -30.35 23.23
N LYS A 166 13.93 -30.17 22.97
CA LYS A 166 15.02 -30.26 23.95
C LYS A 166 15.91 -29.04 23.80
N PRO A 167 16.32 -28.40 24.92
CA PRO A 167 17.32 -27.34 24.87
C PRO A 167 18.58 -27.80 24.14
N ASP A 168 19.22 -26.90 23.41
CA ASP A 168 20.58 -27.05 22.87
C ASP A 168 20.81 -28.25 21.93
N THR A 169 19.76 -28.74 21.24
CA THR A 169 19.90 -29.85 20.29
C THR A 169 19.14 -29.62 18.98
N ASN A 170 19.85 -29.22 17.92
CA ASN A 170 19.27 -29.05 16.57
C ASN A 170 19.18 -30.36 15.75
N LYS A 171 18.99 -31.50 16.42
CA LYS A 171 18.90 -32.80 15.72
C LYS A 171 17.47 -33.00 15.20
N PRO A 172 17.25 -33.46 13.95
CA PRO A 172 15.90 -33.66 13.38
C PRO A 172 14.96 -34.49 14.27
N LYS A 173 15.50 -35.52 14.95
CA LYS A 173 14.77 -36.34 15.92
C LYS A 173 14.29 -35.62 17.19
N ASN A 174 14.62 -34.34 17.35
CA ASN A 174 14.19 -33.48 18.46
C ASN A 174 13.41 -32.26 17.94
N LEU A 175 13.07 -32.21 16.65
CA LEU A 175 12.28 -31.12 16.07
C LEU A 175 10.82 -31.51 16.05
N ALA A 176 10.00 -30.63 16.62
CA ALA A 176 8.58 -30.65 16.43
C ALA A 176 8.24 -29.64 15.32
N THR A 177 7.50 -30.09 14.31
CA THR A 177 7.30 -29.42 13.03
C THR A 177 5.83 -29.11 12.81
N ALA A 178 5.54 -27.96 12.22
CA ALA A 178 4.22 -27.56 11.77
C ALA A 178 4.26 -27.15 10.29
N THR A 179 3.38 -27.72 9.49
CA THR A 179 3.16 -27.32 8.09
C THR A 179 1.80 -26.67 7.99
N VAL A 180 1.77 -25.37 7.73
CA VAL A 180 0.54 -24.59 7.55
C VAL A 180 0.23 -24.47 6.08
N LYS A 181 -1.02 -24.74 5.73
CA LYS A 181 -1.58 -24.71 4.39
C LYS A 181 -2.74 -23.73 4.36
N LEU A 182 -2.69 -22.77 3.44
CA LEU A 182 -3.81 -21.90 3.10
C LEU A 182 -4.28 -22.19 1.67
N PRO A 183 -5.58 -22.01 1.38
CA PRO A 183 -6.10 -22.20 0.03
C PRO A 183 -5.57 -21.17 -0.97
N HIS A 184 -5.19 -19.98 -0.49
CA HIS A 184 -4.70 -18.86 -1.30
C HIS A 184 -3.95 -17.85 -0.41
N SER A 185 -3.24 -16.90 -1.01
CA SER A 185 -2.44 -15.89 -0.30
C SER A 185 -3.12 -14.52 -0.14
N ALA A 186 -4.22 -14.27 -0.86
CA ALA A 186 -4.99 -13.03 -0.72
C ALA A 186 -6.46 -13.28 -0.34
N PHE A 187 -7.03 -12.42 0.49
CA PHE A 187 -8.38 -12.54 1.02
C PHE A 187 -9.12 -11.22 0.92
N MET A 188 -10.44 -11.28 0.74
CA MET A 188 -11.30 -10.12 0.81
C MET A 188 -11.64 -9.75 2.26
N ARG A 189 -11.94 -8.48 2.50
CA ARG A 189 -12.55 -8.03 3.75
C ARG A 189 -13.86 -8.79 4.03
N GLY A 190 -14.12 -9.15 5.27
CA GLY A 190 -15.25 -9.99 5.66
C GLY A 190 -15.10 -11.49 5.33
N GLN A 191 -14.11 -11.88 4.51
CA GLN A 191 -13.89 -13.28 4.15
C GLN A 191 -13.32 -14.08 5.34
N GLN A 192 -13.62 -15.37 5.35
CA GLN A 192 -13.00 -16.34 6.26
C GLN A 192 -11.77 -16.99 5.63
N VAL A 193 -10.69 -17.06 6.42
CA VAL A 193 -9.44 -17.76 6.10
C VAL A 193 -9.51 -19.16 6.68
N ASN A 194 -9.57 -20.17 5.81
CA ASN A 194 -9.49 -21.57 6.20
C ASN A 194 -8.02 -21.99 6.32
N ILE A 195 -7.59 -22.33 7.53
CA ILE A 195 -6.19 -22.65 7.84
C ILE A 195 -6.13 -24.12 8.22
N THR A 196 -5.30 -24.88 7.49
CA THR A 196 -4.99 -26.27 7.84
C THR A 196 -3.57 -26.35 8.34
N ILE A 197 -3.36 -26.98 9.49
CA ILE A 197 -2.02 -27.16 10.06
C ILE A 197 -1.79 -28.65 10.31
N ASP A 198 -0.81 -29.21 9.63
CA ASP A 198 -0.33 -30.56 9.86
C ASP A 198 0.86 -30.50 10.82
N LEU A 199 0.76 -31.21 11.94
CA LEU A 199 1.79 -31.24 12.99
C LEU A 199 2.48 -32.59 13.03
N THR A 200 3.79 -32.56 13.23
CA THR A 200 4.60 -33.76 13.50
C THR A 200 5.47 -33.49 14.72
N HIS A 201 5.40 -34.39 15.68
CA HIS A 201 6.17 -34.31 16.92
C HIS A 201 7.13 -35.50 17.00
N PRO A 202 8.33 -35.36 17.59
CA PRO A 202 9.29 -36.46 17.65
C PRO A 202 9.01 -37.45 18.79
N ARG A 203 7.98 -37.20 19.60
CA ARG A 203 7.61 -37.99 20.78
C ARG A 203 6.10 -38.04 20.93
N HIS A 204 5.60 -39.02 21.67
CA HIS A 204 4.21 -39.03 22.09
C HIS A 204 3.91 -37.80 22.95
N ILE A 205 2.93 -37.01 22.56
CA ILE A 205 2.50 -35.83 23.31
C ILE A 205 1.45 -36.29 24.34
N GLN A 206 1.69 -36.03 25.62
CA GLN A 206 0.80 -36.50 26.69
C GLN A 206 -0.40 -35.57 26.95
N ARG A 207 -0.39 -34.35 26.41
CA ARG A 207 -1.43 -33.33 26.61
C ARG A 207 -1.65 -32.53 25.34
N ASP A 208 -2.88 -32.08 25.10
CA ASP A 208 -3.24 -31.34 23.89
C ASP A 208 -2.32 -30.11 23.70
N PRO A 209 -1.46 -30.09 22.67
CA PRO A 209 -0.76 -28.88 22.27
C PRO A 209 -1.74 -27.98 21.52
N GLY A 210 -1.30 -26.82 21.08
CA GLY A 210 -2.17 -25.95 20.30
C GLY A 210 -1.44 -24.79 19.66
N CYS A 211 -2.23 -23.95 19.01
CA CYS A 211 -1.74 -22.81 18.26
C CYS A 211 -2.61 -21.58 18.53
N TRP A 212 -1.96 -20.44 18.75
CA TRP A 212 -2.60 -19.15 18.59
C TRP A 212 -2.33 -18.62 17.18
N ILE A 213 -3.38 -18.21 16.50
CA ILE A 213 -3.33 -17.65 15.15
C ILE A 213 -3.78 -16.20 15.24
N LEU A 214 -2.90 -15.28 14.87
CA LEU A 214 -3.15 -13.85 14.92
C LEU A 214 -3.07 -13.27 13.51
N LEU A 215 -4.08 -12.52 13.10
CA LEU A 215 -3.96 -11.62 11.98
C LEU A 215 -3.30 -10.34 12.46
N GLN A 216 -2.08 -10.08 11.99
CA GLN A 216 -1.32 -8.88 12.31
C GLN A 216 -1.30 -7.93 11.12
N ARG A 217 -1.65 -6.67 11.36
CA ARG A 217 -1.48 -5.57 10.41
C ARG A 217 -0.28 -4.73 10.81
N LYS A 218 0.70 -4.65 9.92
CA LYS A 218 1.86 -3.78 10.06
C LYS A 218 1.64 -2.54 9.18
N GLU A 219 1.67 -1.37 9.80
CA GLU A 219 1.61 -0.09 9.10
C GLU A 219 2.94 0.64 9.26
N SER A 220 3.57 1.00 8.15
CA SER A 220 4.81 1.76 8.12
C SER A 220 4.57 3.12 7.45
N TYR A 221 5.08 4.18 8.06
CA TYR A 221 5.01 5.54 7.54
C TYR A 221 6.39 6.17 7.54
N TYR A 222 6.72 6.90 6.49
CA TYR A 222 7.99 7.62 6.32
C TYR A 222 7.71 9.07 5.93
N ALA A 223 8.43 10.02 6.52
CA ALA A 223 8.40 11.42 6.13
C ALA A 223 9.79 12.04 6.37
N GLY A 224 10.50 12.40 5.30
CA GLY A 224 11.88 12.87 5.41
C GLY A 224 12.79 11.83 6.08
N LYS A 225 13.38 12.19 7.23
CA LYS A 225 14.23 11.28 8.04
C LYS A 225 13.45 10.54 9.13
N GLU A 226 12.19 10.89 9.35
CA GLU A 226 11.34 10.32 10.38
C GLU A 226 10.60 9.09 9.84
N SER A 227 10.42 8.09 10.70
CA SER A 227 9.60 6.92 10.40
C SER A 227 8.81 6.45 11.61
N ARG A 228 7.65 5.85 11.37
CA ARG A 228 6.80 5.25 12.40
C ARG A 228 6.26 3.91 11.90
N GLU A 229 6.40 2.90 12.73
CA GLU A 229 5.83 1.57 12.50
C GLU A 229 4.79 1.26 13.59
N TYR A 230 3.66 0.69 13.18
CA TYR A 230 2.61 0.22 14.06
C TYR A 230 2.28 -1.23 13.74
N ASN A 231 2.23 -2.06 14.77
CA ASN A 231 1.84 -3.46 14.66
C ASN A 231 0.54 -3.66 15.44
N HIS A 232 -0.52 -3.96 14.69
CA HIS A 232 -1.88 -4.15 15.22
C HIS A 232 -2.25 -5.62 15.17
N VAL A 233 -2.74 -6.17 16.28
CA VAL A 233 -3.43 -7.46 16.26
C VAL A 233 -4.88 -7.18 15.88
N VAL A 234 -5.27 -7.62 14.68
CA VAL A 234 -6.57 -7.36 14.08
C VAL A 234 -7.59 -8.43 14.50
N THR A 235 -7.18 -9.68 14.49
CA THR A 235 -8.03 -10.82 14.87
C THR A 235 -7.16 -11.90 15.51
N THR A 236 -7.74 -12.69 16.42
CA THR A 236 -7.04 -13.79 17.10
C THR A 236 -7.96 -14.98 17.25
N VAL A 237 -7.43 -16.16 16.92
CA VAL A 237 -8.06 -17.47 17.13
C VAL A 237 -7.09 -18.34 17.90
N ALA A 238 -7.59 -19.25 18.72
CA ALA A 238 -6.78 -20.22 19.46
C ALA A 238 -7.40 -21.60 19.29
N GLU A 239 -6.64 -22.53 18.73
CA GLU A 239 -7.10 -23.89 18.46
C GLU A 239 -6.22 -24.91 19.16
N ALA A 240 -6.86 -25.92 19.76
CA ALA A 240 -6.17 -27.08 20.30
C ALA A 240 -5.87 -28.08 19.18
N LEU A 241 -4.73 -28.75 19.28
CA LEU A 241 -4.40 -29.88 18.42
C LEU A 241 -5.25 -31.09 18.78
N ARG A 242 -5.84 -31.72 17.77
CA ARG A 242 -6.31 -33.10 17.87
C ARG A 242 -5.15 -34.02 17.47
N ILE A 243 -4.66 -34.79 18.44
CA ILE A 243 -3.62 -35.81 18.21
C ILE A 243 -4.31 -37.08 17.77
N ASP A 244 -3.84 -37.71 16.70
CA ASP A 244 -4.34 -39.02 16.30
C ASP A 244 -3.79 -40.08 17.27
N SER A 245 -4.68 -40.84 17.90
CA SER A 245 -4.31 -41.83 18.91
C SER A 245 -3.37 -42.89 18.32
N GLY A 246 -2.10 -42.86 18.74
CA GLY A 246 -1.07 -43.83 18.32
C GLY A 246 -0.05 -43.29 17.31
N THR A 247 -0.20 -42.07 16.79
CA THR A 247 0.83 -41.43 15.97
C THR A 247 1.41 -40.21 16.68
N ASN A 248 2.63 -39.81 16.29
CA ASN A 248 3.18 -38.52 16.74
C ASN A 248 2.78 -37.39 15.78
N THR A 249 1.61 -37.49 15.15
CA THR A 249 1.09 -36.49 14.21
C THR A 249 -0.24 -35.95 14.71
N GLY A 250 -0.62 -34.78 14.21
CA GLY A 250 -1.94 -34.25 14.47
C GLY A 250 -2.31 -33.16 13.48
N LYS A 251 -3.57 -32.74 13.53
CA LYS A 251 -4.11 -31.75 12.60
C LYS A 251 -4.93 -30.68 13.32
N ILE A 252 -4.74 -29.43 12.90
CA ILE A 252 -5.57 -28.30 13.30
C ILE A 252 -6.30 -27.78 12.07
N HIS A 253 -7.60 -27.56 12.24
CA HIS A 253 -8.44 -26.83 11.30
C HIS A 253 -8.93 -25.58 12.01
N ALA A 254 -8.49 -24.42 11.54
CA ALA A 254 -8.88 -23.14 12.11
C ALA A 254 -9.56 -22.27 11.05
N ILE A 255 -10.49 -21.43 11.50
CA ILE A 255 -11.16 -20.44 10.68
C ILE A 255 -10.89 -19.07 11.31
N LEU A 256 -10.28 -18.16 10.55
CA LEU A 256 -10.02 -16.78 10.97
C LEU A 256 -10.78 -15.80 10.07
N SER A 257 -11.60 -14.93 10.63
CA SER A 257 -12.33 -13.92 9.86
C SER A 257 -11.48 -12.67 9.63
N ILE A 258 -11.43 -12.17 8.39
CA ILE A 258 -10.90 -10.84 8.08
C ILE A 258 -11.99 -9.81 8.40
N PRO A 259 -11.73 -8.77 9.21
CA PRO A 259 -12.74 -7.74 9.49
C PRO A 259 -13.19 -6.98 8.23
N GLU A 260 -14.44 -6.52 8.23
CA GLU A 260 -15.01 -5.75 7.11
C GLU A 260 -14.37 -4.35 6.99
N ASP A 261 -13.85 -3.80 8.09
CA ASP A 261 -13.15 -2.52 8.15
C ASP A 261 -11.63 -2.65 7.90
N ALA A 262 -11.15 -3.84 7.55
CA ALA A 262 -9.74 -4.03 7.20
C ALA A 262 -9.36 -3.19 5.98
N HIS A 263 -8.28 -2.41 6.12
CA HIS A 263 -7.72 -1.68 4.99
C HIS A 263 -7.12 -2.66 3.97
N PRO A 264 -7.26 -2.40 2.66
CA PRO A 264 -6.54 -3.15 1.65
C PRO A 264 -5.03 -3.12 1.88
N SER A 265 -4.35 -4.18 1.46
CA SER A 265 -2.88 -4.19 1.44
C SER A 265 -2.34 -3.12 0.49
N MET A 266 -1.29 -2.44 0.93
CA MET A 266 -0.65 -1.38 0.16
C MET A 266 0.85 -1.44 0.39
N THR A 267 1.59 -2.08 -0.52
CA THR A 267 3.05 -2.29 -0.41
C THR A 267 3.85 -1.60 -1.50
N THR A 268 3.16 -1.02 -2.50
CA THR A 268 3.77 -0.42 -3.68
C THR A 268 4.24 1.02 -3.46
N THR A 269 3.90 1.62 -2.30
CA THR A 269 4.14 3.03 -2.02
C THR A 269 5.35 3.21 -1.11
N ARG A 270 6.16 4.26 -1.37
CA ARG A 270 7.43 4.46 -0.66
C ARG A 270 7.27 5.02 0.76
N ILE A 271 6.26 5.87 0.97
CA ILE A 271 6.09 6.62 2.23
C ILE A 271 4.99 6.06 3.14
N VAL A 272 4.15 5.17 2.63
CA VAL A 272 3.15 4.43 3.42
C VAL A 272 3.25 2.95 3.03
N SER A 273 3.15 2.03 3.98
CA SER A 273 2.97 0.59 3.70
C SER A 273 1.95 0.00 4.66
N ILE A 274 1.07 -0.87 4.16
CA ILE A 274 0.11 -1.65 4.94
C ILE A 274 0.27 -3.12 4.53
N GLU A 275 0.80 -3.91 5.46
CA GLU A 275 1.11 -5.32 5.28
C GLU A 275 0.31 -6.16 6.28
N TYR A 276 -0.08 -7.36 5.86
CA TYR A 276 -0.76 -8.32 6.72
C TYR A 276 0.01 -9.62 6.82
N ASN A 277 0.04 -10.18 8.02
CA ASN A 277 0.67 -11.45 8.29
C ASN A 277 -0.24 -12.30 9.17
N LEU A 278 -0.32 -13.58 8.87
CA LEU A 278 -0.75 -14.58 9.84
C LEU A 278 0.45 -14.93 10.70
N TYR A 279 0.37 -14.56 11.97
CA TYR A 279 1.36 -14.90 12.98
C TYR A 279 0.83 -16.07 13.80
N LEU A 280 1.53 -17.21 13.72
CA LEU A 280 1.19 -18.45 14.39
C LEU A 280 2.17 -18.71 15.53
N LEU A 281 1.65 -18.94 16.73
CA LEU A 281 2.43 -19.29 17.91
C LEU A 281 2.05 -20.70 18.36
N PHE A 282 2.97 -21.62 18.18
CA PHE A 282 2.79 -23.04 18.53
C PHE A 282 3.30 -23.32 19.94
N ASP A 283 2.51 -24.07 20.69
CA ASP A 283 2.90 -24.64 21.97
C ASP A 283 2.82 -26.16 21.86
N MET A 284 3.96 -26.78 21.53
CA MET A 284 4.09 -28.23 21.37
C MET A 284 4.87 -28.86 22.52
N ARG A 285 4.69 -28.34 23.74
CA ARG A 285 5.37 -28.89 24.91
C ARG A 285 4.82 -30.28 25.24
N PRO A 286 5.69 -31.28 25.50
CA PRO A 286 5.25 -32.68 25.65
C PRO A 286 4.48 -32.98 26.94
N ARG A 287 4.63 -32.14 27.99
CA ARG A 287 4.13 -32.40 29.36
C ARG A 287 3.19 -31.33 29.93
N THR A 288 2.98 -30.21 29.24
CA THR A 288 2.12 -29.12 29.71
C THR A 288 1.02 -28.90 28.69
N GLY A 289 -0.25 -28.96 29.10
CA GLY A 289 -1.37 -28.82 28.18
C GLY A 289 -1.58 -27.36 27.76
N PHE A 290 -1.91 -27.15 26.49
CA PHE A 290 -2.27 -25.86 25.90
C PHE A 290 -3.47 -25.22 26.63
N MET A 291 -4.45 -26.04 27.03
CA MET A 291 -5.76 -25.62 27.57
C MET A 291 -5.88 -25.59 29.10
N GLU A 292 -4.87 -26.04 29.86
CA GLU A 292 -4.99 -26.09 31.33
C GLU A 292 -5.11 -24.70 31.99
N ARG A 293 -4.82 -23.63 31.23
CA ARG A 293 -5.18 -22.27 31.61
C ARG A 293 -6.49 -21.90 30.94
N ARG A 294 -7.58 -21.99 31.72
CA ARG A 294 -8.99 -21.59 31.48
C ARG A 294 -9.22 -20.18 30.88
N SER A 295 -8.52 -19.77 29.84
CA SER A 295 -8.89 -18.56 29.14
C SER A 295 -8.38 -18.56 27.73
N ARG A 296 -9.31 -18.27 26.82
CA ARG A 296 -9.15 -17.50 25.59
C ARG A 296 -8.47 -16.13 25.86
N ARG A 297 -7.38 -16.10 26.63
CA ARG A 297 -6.61 -14.89 26.93
C ARG A 297 -5.90 -14.49 25.65
N THR A 298 -6.02 -13.21 25.31
CA THR A 298 -5.19 -12.55 24.30
C THR A 298 -3.72 -12.89 24.54
N VAL A 299 -2.99 -13.23 23.49
CA VAL A 299 -1.56 -13.49 23.56
C VAL A 299 -0.85 -12.20 23.97
N ASN A 300 -0.45 -12.11 25.23
CA ASN A 300 0.35 -10.99 25.72
C ASN A 300 1.86 -11.30 25.59
N LYS A 301 2.69 -10.26 25.67
CA LYS A 301 4.15 -10.37 25.54
C LYS A 301 4.75 -11.43 26.48
N LYS A 302 4.28 -11.49 27.74
CA LYS A 302 4.77 -12.44 28.75
C LYS A 302 4.45 -13.89 28.36
N LEU A 303 3.24 -14.16 27.86
CA LEU A 303 2.83 -15.49 27.40
C LEU A 303 3.62 -15.91 26.17
N ARG A 304 3.79 -15.01 25.19
CA ARG A 304 4.61 -15.26 24.00
C ARG A 304 6.02 -15.67 24.38
N THR A 305 6.71 -14.84 25.18
CA THR A 305 8.07 -15.13 25.66
C THR A 305 8.11 -16.47 26.38
N LYS A 306 7.17 -16.73 27.29
CA LYS A 306 7.09 -18.02 28.00
C LYS A 306 6.97 -19.23 27.07
N ILE A 307 6.20 -19.12 25.99
CA ILE A 307 6.05 -20.21 25.01
C ILE A 307 7.33 -20.39 24.23
N LEU A 308 7.89 -19.31 23.66
CA LEU A 308 9.11 -19.37 22.84
C LEU A 308 10.33 -19.83 23.63
N ASP A 309 10.42 -19.50 24.92
CA ASP A 309 11.49 -19.96 25.80
C ASP A 309 11.31 -21.42 26.23
N SER A 310 10.14 -22.01 25.99
CA SER A 310 9.86 -23.39 26.37
C SER A 310 10.25 -24.39 25.26
N PRO A 311 10.77 -25.57 25.60
CA PRO A 311 11.04 -26.62 24.60
C PRO A 311 9.76 -27.06 23.88
N GLY A 312 9.76 -26.95 22.54
CA GLY A 312 8.62 -27.24 21.67
C GLY A 312 7.75 -26.02 21.35
N GLY A 313 8.06 -24.84 21.91
CA GLY A 313 7.45 -23.58 21.50
C GLY A 313 8.21 -22.96 20.33
N PHE A 314 7.47 -22.47 19.33
CA PHE A 314 8.04 -21.72 18.21
C PHE A 314 6.95 -20.87 17.54
N GLU A 315 7.38 -19.93 16.71
CA GLU A 315 6.51 -19.07 15.92
C GLU A 315 6.72 -19.25 14.43
N MET A 316 5.71 -18.92 13.65
CA MET A 316 5.78 -18.82 12.19
C MET A 316 4.97 -17.61 11.73
N THR A 317 5.45 -16.96 10.66
CA THR A 317 4.79 -15.81 10.05
C THR A 317 4.55 -16.13 8.59
N ILE A 318 3.31 -15.92 8.12
CA ILE A 318 2.91 -16.13 6.72
C ILE A 318 2.32 -14.82 6.20
N PRO A 319 2.94 -14.19 5.19
CA PRO A 319 2.38 -12.98 4.60
C PRO A 319 1.08 -13.30 3.87
N ILE A 320 0.08 -12.45 4.04
CA ILE A 320 -1.16 -12.50 3.27
C ILE A 320 -1.50 -11.11 2.74
N VAL A 321 -2.34 -11.07 1.72
CA VAL A 321 -2.79 -9.83 1.08
C VAL A 321 -4.27 -9.62 1.34
N ILE A 322 -4.67 -8.41 1.71
CA ILE A 322 -6.08 -8.03 1.76
C ILE A 322 -6.44 -7.34 0.46
N GLY A 323 -7.24 -8.00 -0.36
CA GLY A 323 -7.61 -7.54 -1.70
C GLY A 323 -8.74 -6.51 -1.71
N THR A 324 -9.06 -6.03 -2.91
CA THR A 324 -10.07 -4.99 -3.13
C THR A 324 -11.25 -5.47 -3.97
N ILE A 325 -11.11 -6.53 -4.76
CA ILE A 325 -12.12 -7.02 -5.71
C ILE A 325 -12.18 -8.55 -5.67
N SER A 326 -13.40 -9.06 -5.85
CA SER A 326 -13.67 -10.47 -6.19
C SER A 326 -14.10 -10.57 -7.66
N ASP A 327 -13.79 -11.69 -8.33
CA ASP A 327 -14.07 -11.92 -9.77
C ASP A 327 -15.51 -11.57 -10.23
N ILE A 328 -16.48 -11.64 -9.32
CA ILE A 328 -17.89 -11.35 -9.59
C ILE A 328 -18.09 -9.88 -10.00
N GLU A 329 -17.35 -8.94 -9.41
CA GLU A 329 -17.53 -7.51 -9.70
C GLU A 329 -16.84 -7.08 -11.00
N HIS A 330 -15.71 -7.70 -11.36
CA HIS A 330 -14.96 -7.32 -12.56
C HIS A 330 -15.71 -7.72 -13.85
N ARG A 331 -16.36 -8.89 -13.89
CA ARG A 331 -17.06 -9.37 -15.10
C ARG A 331 -18.24 -8.49 -15.49
N HIS A 332 -18.85 -7.79 -14.54
CA HIS A 332 -19.96 -6.88 -14.83
C HIS A 332 -19.51 -5.54 -15.43
N ARG A 333 -18.29 -5.07 -15.18
CA ARG A 333 -17.80 -3.79 -15.72
C ARG A 333 -17.18 -3.90 -17.11
N SER A 334 -16.54 -5.01 -17.44
CA SER A 334 -15.80 -5.16 -18.70
C SER A 334 -16.65 -5.60 -19.90
N SER A 335 -17.95 -5.30 -19.94
CA SER A 335 -18.72 -5.49 -21.18
C SER A 335 -18.36 -4.37 -22.15
N PRO A 336 -17.70 -4.64 -23.29
CA PRO A 336 -17.41 -3.61 -24.26
C PRO A 336 -18.74 -3.06 -24.79
N LEU A 337 -18.98 -1.77 -24.60
CA LEU A 337 -20.00 -1.03 -25.34
C LEU A 337 -19.64 -1.15 -26.82
N VAL A 338 -20.31 -2.07 -27.52
CA VAL A 338 -20.30 -2.14 -28.97
C VAL A 338 -21.01 -0.88 -29.46
N LEU A 339 -20.23 0.17 -29.73
CA LEU A 339 -20.69 1.36 -30.43
C LEU A 339 -21.16 0.93 -31.83
N SER A 340 -22.47 0.77 -31.98
CA SER A 340 -23.12 0.64 -33.28
C SER A 340 -22.89 1.95 -34.06
N SER A 341 -21.96 1.92 -34.99
CA SER A 341 -21.70 3.01 -35.93
C SER A 341 -22.90 3.18 -36.86
N SER A 342 -23.76 4.15 -36.56
CA SER A 342 -24.68 4.70 -37.56
C SER A 342 -23.98 5.84 -38.28
N SER A 343 -23.60 5.57 -39.52
CA SER A 343 -22.99 6.53 -40.44
C SER A 343 -24.01 7.59 -40.86
N ARG A 344 -23.76 8.86 -40.54
CA ARG A 344 -24.25 10.01 -41.33
C ARG A 344 -23.15 11.04 -41.48
N GLU A 345 -22.82 11.31 -42.73
CA GLU A 345 -21.87 12.30 -43.20
C GLU A 345 -22.34 13.72 -42.86
N ALA A 346 -21.47 14.51 -42.25
CA ALA A 346 -21.41 15.95 -42.46
C ALA A 346 -20.02 16.47 -42.06
N SER A 347 -19.35 17.04 -43.04
CA SER A 347 -18.03 17.68 -43.03
C SER A 347 -17.91 18.83 -42.03
N GLY A 348 -16.85 18.82 -41.23
CA GLY A 348 -16.40 19.95 -40.41
C GLY A 348 -15.11 19.60 -39.66
N ALA A 349 -14.05 20.37 -39.90
CA ALA A 349 -12.68 20.12 -39.43
C ALA A 349 -12.57 19.90 -37.91
N ILE A 350 -11.92 18.79 -37.51
CA ILE A 350 -11.54 18.52 -36.12
C ILE A 350 -10.01 18.48 -36.05
N ALA A 351 -9.47 19.34 -35.18
CA ALA A 351 -8.06 19.39 -34.83
C ALA A 351 -7.64 18.11 -34.09
N SER A 352 -6.48 17.57 -34.44
CA SER A 352 -5.92 16.34 -33.88
C SER A 352 -5.55 16.53 -32.40
N LEU A 353 -6.17 15.76 -31.51
CA LEU A 353 -5.73 15.57 -30.13
C LEU A 353 -4.53 14.61 -30.11
N THR A 354 -3.32 15.15 -29.95
CA THR A 354 -2.15 14.35 -29.56
C THR A 354 -2.05 14.31 -28.04
N ALA A 355 -2.41 13.17 -27.45
CA ALA A 355 -2.11 12.87 -26.05
C ALA A 355 -0.63 12.51 -25.92
N SER A 356 0.18 13.42 -25.38
CA SER A 356 1.57 13.14 -25.04
C SER A 356 1.64 12.38 -23.71
N ALA A 357 1.92 11.08 -23.79
CA ALA A 357 2.30 10.28 -22.62
C ALA A 357 3.71 10.67 -22.18
N SER A 358 3.82 11.56 -21.20
CA SER A 358 5.12 11.91 -20.61
C SER A 358 5.62 10.78 -19.72
N GLN A 359 6.82 10.29 -20.02
CA GLN A 359 7.56 9.38 -19.16
C GLN A 359 7.86 10.05 -17.81
N LEU A 360 7.62 9.31 -16.73
CA LEU A 360 7.94 9.69 -15.36
C LEU A 360 9.44 10.01 -15.23
N SER A 361 9.78 11.28 -15.07
CA SER A 361 11.08 11.72 -14.54
C SER A 361 10.92 12.13 -13.08
N ILE A 362 11.66 11.47 -12.21
CA ILE A 362 11.72 11.75 -10.78
C ILE A 362 12.72 12.89 -10.58
N SER A 363 12.25 14.10 -10.30
CA SER A 363 13.10 15.24 -9.95
C SER A 363 13.17 15.40 -8.43
N HIS A 364 14.38 15.35 -7.87
CA HIS A 364 14.68 15.74 -6.49
C HIS A 364 14.83 17.27 -6.42
N GLY A 365 14.03 17.93 -5.58
CA GLY A 365 14.26 19.32 -5.19
C GLY A 365 15.08 19.39 -3.90
N SER A 366 16.33 19.85 -3.99
CA SER A 366 17.14 20.23 -2.82
C SER A 366 17.15 21.75 -2.69
N PRO A 367 17.08 22.32 -1.46
CA PRO A 367 17.15 23.75 -1.27
C PRO A 367 18.62 24.24 -1.27
N SER A 368 18.85 25.34 -1.99
CA SER A 368 20.11 26.07 -2.05
C SER A 368 20.30 26.98 -0.84
N SER A 369 21.53 27.03 -0.30
CA SER A 369 22.03 28.16 0.50
C SER A 369 23.45 28.51 0.06
N PHE A 370 23.66 29.81 -0.16
CA PHE A 370 24.89 30.49 -0.58
C PHE A 370 26.04 30.31 0.42
N HIS A 371 27.27 30.23 -0.10
CA HIS A 371 28.41 31.07 0.33
C HIS A 371 29.54 31.03 -0.72
N SER A 372 30.05 32.21 -1.03
CA SER A 372 31.13 32.51 -1.98
C SER A 372 32.53 32.40 -1.32
N ALA A 373 33.54 32.05 -2.12
CA ALA A 373 34.95 32.53 -2.10
C ALA A 373 35.86 31.53 -2.86
N THR A 374 36.28 31.81 -4.10
CA THR A 374 37.58 32.39 -4.58
C THR A 374 38.84 31.51 -4.52
N LEU A 375 39.43 31.30 -5.72
CA LEU A 375 40.86 31.17 -6.09
C LEU A 375 41.58 29.87 -5.62
N ASP A 376 42.52 29.22 -6.30
CA ASP A 376 43.40 29.57 -7.43
C ASP A 376 44.06 28.31 -8.04
N ALA A 377 44.63 28.47 -9.24
CA ALA A 377 45.84 27.86 -9.83
C ALA A 377 46.03 26.32 -10.00
N SER A 378 45.91 25.90 -11.27
CA SER A 378 46.94 25.26 -12.13
C SER A 378 47.48 23.82 -11.92
N PRO A 379 47.94 23.15 -13.03
CA PRO A 379 48.05 21.68 -13.13
C PRO A 379 49.50 21.14 -13.27
N ARG A 380 49.70 19.83 -13.06
CA ARG A 380 50.91 19.11 -13.52
C ARG A 380 50.70 17.60 -13.77
N SER A 381 50.82 17.22 -15.04
CA SER A 381 51.57 16.09 -15.65
C SER A 381 51.72 14.71 -14.94
N THR A 382 51.13 13.66 -15.56
CA THR A 382 51.70 12.37 -16.13
C THR A 382 52.86 11.61 -15.44
N PRO A 383 53.22 10.35 -15.84
CA PRO A 383 52.51 9.20 -16.42
C PRO A 383 52.91 7.83 -15.77
N SER A 384 52.31 6.70 -16.19
CA SER A 384 52.98 5.45 -16.65
C SER A 384 52.12 4.17 -16.49
N SER A 385 51.97 3.45 -17.60
CA SER A 385 51.52 2.04 -17.75
C SER A 385 52.74 1.09 -17.59
N PRO A 386 52.76 -0.24 -17.93
CA PRO A 386 51.70 -1.18 -18.38
C PRO A 386 51.81 -2.61 -17.77
N GLY A 387 50.91 -3.53 -18.17
CA GLY A 387 51.06 -4.96 -17.87
C GLY A 387 49.96 -5.88 -18.45
N THR A 388 50.08 -6.20 -19.73
CA THR A 388 49.40 -7.26 -20.50
C THR A 388 49.66 -8.66 -19.94
N TRP A 389 48.70 -9.61 -20.04
CA TRP A 389 48.89 -10.97 -20.60
C TRP A 389 47.54 -11.64 -20.94
N ARG A 390 47.60 -12.50 -21.96
CA ARG A 390 46.54 -13.06 -22.82
C ARG A 390 46.54 -14.59 -22.66
N GLY A 391 45.38 -15.25 -22.76
CA GLY A 391 45.32 -16.71 -22.94
C GLY A 391 43.92 -17.33 -22.86
N GLN A 392 43.33 -17.65 -24.01
CA GLN A 392 42.19 -18.57 -24.26
C GLN A 392 42.74 -19.93 -24.81
N PRO A 393 41.97 -20.93 -25.33
CA PRO A 393 40.52 -21.26 -25.33
C PRO A 393 40.18 -22.77 -25.07
N GLY A 394 38.88 -23.13 -25.19
CA GLY A 394 38.35 -24.47 -25.54
C GLY A 394 37.35 -25.04 -24.52
N SER A 395 36.26 -25.78 -24.81
CA SER A 395 35.42 -26.06 -26.00
C SER A 395 34.16 -26.81 -25.48
N SER A 396 33.04 -26.70 -26.20
CA SER A 396 31.63 -27.17 -26.01
C SER A 396 31.45 -28.70 -25.76
N PRO A 397 30.24 -29.34 -25.56
CA PRO A 397 28.87 -28.94 -26.01
C PRO A 397 27.59 -29.31 -25.18
N PHE A 398 26.45 -28.71 -25.59
CA PHE A 398 25.02 -29.17 -25.66
C PHE A 398 24.25 -29.77 -24.44
N ILE A 399 23.13 -29.12 -24.04
CA ILE A 399 21.70 -29.60 -24.11
C ILE A 399 20.73 -28.75 -23.23
N SER A 400 19.54 -28.52 -23.77
CA SER A 400 18.21 -28.29 -23.13
C SER A 400 17.81 -26.90 -22.65
N SER A 401 16.91 -26.32 -23.45
CA SER A 401 15.91 -25.30 -23.12
C SER A 401 15.11 -25.58 -21.84
N SER A 402 15.08 -24.61 -20.93
CA SER A 402 14.05 -24.50 -19.89
C SER A 402 13.59 -23.05 -19.76
N GLN A 403 12.33 -22.93 -19.39
CA GLN A 403 11.49 -21.75 -19.43
C GLN A 403 11.99 -20.66 -18.48
N TYR A 404 12.03 -19.42 -18.99
CA TYR A 404 12.30 -18.22 -18.21
C TYR A 404 11.11 -17.92 -17.29
N ILE A 405 11.31 -18.09 -15.99
CA ILE A 405 10.49 -17.49 -14.94
C ILE A 405 11.18 -16.15 -14.59
N PRO A 406 10.51 -14.99 -14.62
CA PRO A 406 11.13 -13.75 -14.20
C PRO A 406 11.32 -13.76 -12.67
N THR A 407 12.56 -14.01 -12.25
CA THR A 407 13.01 -13.81 -10.88
C THR A 407 13.09 -12.31 -10.62
N THR A 408 12.12 -11.76 -9.90
CA THR A 408 12.23 -10.43 -9.30
C THR A 408 13.35 -10.49 -8.25
N GLN A 409 14.55 -10.01 -8.61
CA GLN A 409 15.65 -9.86 -7.68
C GLN A 409 15.27 -8.84 -6.61
N TYR A 410 14.92 -9.32 -5.42
CA TYR A 410 14.97 -8.52 -4.22
C TYR A 410 16.42 -8.17 -3.92
N MET A 411 16.78 -6.90 -4.07
CA MET A 411 18.01 -6.39 -3.45
C MET A 411 17.81 -6.38 -1.94
N PRO A 412 18.69 -7.03 -1.15
CA PRO A 412 18.68 -6.87 0.29
C PRO A 412 19.13 -5.45 0.62
N MET A 413 18.20 -4.64 1.17
CA MET A 413 18.53 -3.35 1.76
C MET A 413 19.37 -3.59 3.02
N THR A 414 20.64 -3.23 2.96
CA THR A 414 21.56 -3.21 4.10
C THR A 414 21.00 -2.26 5.17
N PRO A 415 20.83 -2.70 6.44
CA PRO A 415 20.42 -1.79 7.49
C PRO A 415 21.52 -0.76 7.77
N LEU A 416 21.16 0.52 7.71
CA LEU A 416 22.00 1.61 8.19
C LEU A 416 22.26 1.42 9.69
N ARG A 417 23.53 1.18 10.04
CA ARG A 417 24.02 1.20 11.43
C ARG A 417 23.74 2.58 12.04
N PRO A 418 23.12 2.67 13.23
CA PRO A 418 23.20 3.86 14.03
C PRO A 418 24.62 3.96 14.61
N GLY A 419 25.30 5.06 14.31
CA GLY A 419 26.58 5.42 14.92
C GLY A 419 26.43 5.59 16.43
N GLY A 420 27.19 4.81 17.18
CA GLY A 420 27.30 4.97 18.62
C GLY A 420 28.22 6.13 18.96
N THR A 421 27.67 7.11 19.68
CA THR A 421 28.46 8.03 20.51
C THR A 421 28.08 7.77 21.97
N SER A 422 29.04 7.20 22.69
CA SER A 422 29.01 7.02 24.14
C SER A 422 29.13 8.38 24.81
N GLY A 423 28.02 8.88 25.37
CA GLY A 423 27.99 10.03 26.27
C GLY A 423 27.41 9.61 27.61
N HIS A 424 28.28 9.44 28.61
CA HIS A 424 27.92 9.17 30.00
C HIS A 424 27.28 10.43 30.58
N ILE A 425 25.96 10.43 30.80
CA ILE A 425 25.26 11.49 31.55
C ILE A 425 24.51 10.83 32.70
N THR A 426 25.01 11.07 33.90
CA THR A 426 24.38 10.76 35.18
C THR A 426 23.20 11.71 35.39
N VAL A 427 21.99 11.16 35.59
CA VAL A 427 20.81 11.94 35.98
C VAL A 427 20.38 11.50 37.39
N PRO A 428 20.16 12.44 38.33
CA PRO A 428 19.79 12.13 39.71
C PRO A 428 18.29 11.81 39.85
N ALA A 429 17.97 11.11 40.94
CA ALA A 429 16.64 10.64 41.32
C ALA A 429 15.59 11.76 41.41
N PRO A 430 14.30 11.51 41.09
CA PRO A 430 13.25 12.48 41.29
C PRO A 430 12.70 12.42 42.72
N TYR A 431 12.74 13.59 43.37
CA TYR A 431 11.94 13.94 44.54
C TYR A 431 10.44 13.81 44.25
N GLY A 432 9.72 13.28 45.23
CA GLY A 432 8.27 13.13 45.19
C GLY A 432 7.53 14.46 45.26
N ARG A 433 6.44 14.57 44.49
CA ARG A 433 5.28 15.40 44.81
C ARG A 433 4.01 14.63 44.50
N LYS A 434 3.19 14.46 45.54
CA LYS A 434 1.79 14.05 45.46
C LYS A 434 1.03 15.10 44.65
N LEU A 435 0.33 14.67 43.60
CA LEU A 435 -0.73 15.43 42.96
C LEU A 435 -1.98 14.55 42.90
N SER A 436 -3.06 15.19 43.30
CA SER A 436 -4.43 14.73 43.54
C SER A 436 -5.10 14.07 42.33
N GLU A 437 -5.92 13.07 42.62
CA GLU A 437 -6.83 12.38 41.70
C GLU A 437 -7.82 13.34 41.03
N PRO A 438 -8.16 13.14 39.74
CA PRO A 438 -9.41 13.63 39.17
C PRO A 438 -10.50 12.56 39.25
N GLY A 439 -11.65 12.96 39.77
CA GLY A 439 -12.83 12.12 40.01
C GLY A 439 -13.43 11.53 38.73
N TYR A 440 -13.86 10.27 38.86
CA TYR A 440 -14.67 9.58 37.87
C TYR A 440 -16.11 10.10 37.91
N HIS A 441 -16.55 10.73 36.83
CA HIS A 441 -17.97 10.96 36.57
C HIS A 441 -18.61 9.66 36.05
N THR A 442 -19.39 9.01 36.91
CA THR A 442 -20.25 7.89 36.57
C THR A 442 -21.51 8.39 35.84
N LEU A 443 -21.59 8.14 34.53
CA LEU A 443 -22.82 8.31 33.75
C LEU A 443 -23.83 7.22 34.15
N ARG A 444 -24.85 7.61 34.93
CA ARG A 444 -26.05 6.80 35.19
C ARG A 444 -26.94 6.84 33.94
N ILE A 445 -27.07 5.69 33.27
CA ILE A 445 -28.12 5.45 32.28
C ILE A 445 -29.39 5.08 33.06
N LEU A 446 -30.39 5.97 33.02
CA LEU A 446 -31.76 5.68 33.45
C LEU A 446 -32.40 4.72 32.44
N ARG A 447 -32.73 3.51 32.89
CA ARG A 447 -33.69 2.64 32.20
C ARG A 447 -35.09 3.11 32.60
N ASN A 448 -35.84 3.62 31.62
CA ASN A 448 -37.29 3.62 31.70
C ASN A 448 -37.78 2.18 31.53
N LYS A 449 -38.64 1.74 32.45
CA LYS A 449 -39.52 0.60 32.29
C LYS A 449 -40.94 1.09 32.55
N GLU A 450 -41.81 0.79 31.60
CA GLU A 450 -43.22 0.49 31.84
C GLU A 450 -43.37 -0.69 32.80
#